data_AF-A0A0C9TXR6-F1
#
_entry.id   AF-A0A0C9TXR6-F1
#
_cell.length_a   1.000
_cell.length_b   1.000
_cell.length_c   1.000
_cell.angle_alpha   90.00
_cell.angle_beta   90.00
_cell.angle_gamma   90.00
#
_symmetry.space_group_name_H-M   'P 1'
#
loop_
_entity.id
_entity.type
_entity.pdbx_description
1 polymer ?
#
loop_
_entity_poly.entity_id
_entity_poly.type
_entity_poly.pdbx_seq_one_letter_code
_entity_poly.pdbx_strand_id
1 'polypeptide(L)'
;MTVPAYSDAYFEGGPAKVLGKLFEPWKAGGDFILVLITLSAVGNNIPNTYSCALALQALLPPFRHIPRPFWAILAFAIYTAVGVAGREHIIDILNNFLAILGYWLAFWFIIVFEEHTIFRRMNGLLGGYDVEVYDTPSKLPVGLAAIFTSCCSIAGAIVGMAQVWYIGPIAAHLGPVGGDVGFEMAAVIAAVVYPGLRWVEIKRFGR
;
A
#
# COMPACT_ATOMS: atom_id res chain seq x y z
N MET A 1 12.50 0.92 -30.22
CA MET A 1 13.34 -0.19 -30.71
C MET A 1 13.27 -1.31 -29.69
N THR A 2 12.35 -2.25 -29.86
CA THR A 2 12.29 -3.47 -29.05
C THR A 2 13.19 -4.51 -29.71
N VAL A 3 14.15 -5.07 -28.97
CA VAL A 3 14.86 -6.26 -29.45
C VAL A 3 13.82 -7.40 -29.40
N PRO A 4 13.52 -8.08 -30.52
CA PRO A 4 12.44 -9.07 -30.59
C PRO A 4 12.53 -10.13 -29.49
N ALA A 5 13.75 -10.59 -29.21
CA ALA A 5 14.03 -11.58 -28.16
C ALA A 5 13.58 -11.16 -26.74
N TYR A 6 13.64 -9.86 -26.40
CA TYR A 6 13.17 -9.37 -25.09
C TYR A 6 11.65 -9.18 -25.08
N SER A 7 11.07 -8.84 -26.23
CA SER A 7 9.62 -8.75 -26.38
C SER A 7 8.97 -10.12 -26.23
N ASP A 8 9.52 -11.14 -26.90
CA ASP A 8 8.99 -12.51 -26.87
C ASP A 8 9.15 -13.12 -25.46
N ALA A 9 10.31 -12.89 -24.82
CA ALA A 9 10.53 -13.34 -23.44
C ALA A 9 9.56 -12.70 -22.43
N TYR A 10 9.16 -11.45 -22.65
CA TYR A 10 8.16 -10.78 -21.83
C TYR A 10 6.78 -11.42 -22.00
N PHE A 11 6.37 -11.73 -23.24
CA PHE A 11 5.08 -12.38 -23.51
C PHE A 11 5.03 -13.83 -23.00
N GLU A 12 6.14 -14.56 -22.99
CA GLU A 12 6.17 -15.96 -22.54
C GLU A 12 6.24 -16.16 -21.02
N GLY A 13 6.62 -15.15 -20.25
CA GLY A 13 6.81 -15.33 -18.80
C GLY A 13 7.23 -14.09 -18.04
N GLY A 14 6.94 -12.91 -18.59
CA GLY A 14 7.05 -11.64 -17.89
C GLY A 14 8.47 -11.17 -17.59
N PRO A 15 8.62 -10.20 -16.67
CA PRO A 15 9.88 -9.55 -16.36
C PRO A 15 11.02 -10.51 -15.95
N ALA A 16 10.67 -11.61 -15.29
CA ALA A 16 11.65 -12.60 -14.83
C ALA A 16 12.32 -13.35 -16.00
N LYS A 17 11.56 -13.72 -17.05
CA LYS A 17 12.14 -14.34 -18.25
C LYS A 17 12.97 -13.35 -19.07
N VAL A 18 12.59 -12.07 -19.09
CA VAL A 18 13.39 -11.00 -19.70
C VAL A 18 14.76 -10.91 -19.02
N LEU A 19 14.80 -10.92 -17.68
CA LEU A 19 16.05 -10.95 -16.92
C LEU A 19 16.88 -12.20 -17.24
N GLY A 20 16.24 -13.37 -17.34
CA GLY A 20 16.90 -14.60 -17.77
C GLY A 20 17.58 -14.47 -19.14
N LYS A 21 16.88 -13.89 -20.12
CA LYS A 21 17.44 -13.59 -21.45
C LYS A 21 18.52 -12.51 -21.44
N LEU A 22 18.47 -11.58 -20.51
CA LEU A 22 19.47 -10.52 -20.36
C LEU A 22 20.81 -11.07 -19.87
N PHE A 23 20.78 -12.09 -19.01
CA PHE A 23 21.96 -12.72 -18.42
C PHE A 23 22.45 -13.97 -19.17
N GLU A 24 21.71 -14.44 -20.18
CA GLU A 24 22.10 -15.55 -21.07
C GLU A 24 23.52 -15.41 -21.67
N PRO A 25 24.01 -14.22 -22.08
CA PRO A 25 25.37 -14.05 -22.60
C PRO A 25 26.47 -14.42 -21.60
N TRP A 26 26.19 -14.38 -20.30
CA TRP A 26 27.15 -14.66 -19.23
C TRP A 26 27.11 -16.11 -18.74
N LYS A 27 26.27 -16.96 -19.37
CA LYS A 27 26.16 -18.41 -19.09
C LYS A 27 26.04 -18.69 -17.58
N ALA A 28 26.91 -19.55 -17.03
CA ALA A 28 26.91 -19.90 -15.61
C ALA A 28 27.05 -18.69 -14.66
N GLY A 29 27.71 -17.61 -15.08
CA GLY A 29 27.76 -16.37 -14.30
C GLY A 29 26.43 -15.63 -14.28
N GLY A 30 25.65 -15.71 -15.35
CA GLY A 30 24.30 -15.19 -15.43
C GLY A 30 23.32 -15.93 -14.52
N ASP A 31 23.39 -17.27 -14.51
CA ASP A 31 22.57 -18.11 -13.62
C ASP A 31 22.85 -17.82 -12.14
N PHE A 32 24.11 -17.60 -11.78
CA PHE A 32 24.47 -17.20 -10.41
C PHE A 32 23.85 -15.85 -10.02
N ILE A 33 23.85 -14.86 -10.92
CA ILE A 33 23.22 -13.55 -10.66
C ILE A 33 21.71 -13.70 -10.54
N LEU A 34 21.06 -14.54 -11.35
CA LEU A 34 19.62 -14.83 -11.25
C LEU A 34 19.27 -15.45 -9.89
N VAL A 35 20.11 -16.35 -9.37
CA VAL A 35 19.96 -16.89 -8.02
C VAL A 35 20.07 -15.78 -6.97
N LEU A 36 21.06 -14.89 -7.08
CA LEU A 36 21.21 -13.76 -6.15
C LEU A 36 20.01 -12.80 -6.19
N ILE A 37 19.49 -12.48 -7.38
CA ILE A 37 18.29 -11.65 -7.54
C ILE A 37 17.08 -12.33 -6.90
N THR A 38 16.93 -13.64 -7.09
CA THR A 38 15.84 -14.42 -6.47
C THR A 38 15.97 -14.42 -4.95
N LEU A 39 17.18 -14.64 -4.41
CA LEU A 39 17.43 -14.57 -2.97
C LEU A 39 17.20 -13.17 -2.40
N SER A 40 17.51 -12.12 -3.15
CA SER A 40 17.20 -10.73 -2.78
C SER A 40 15.69 -10.49 -2.69
N ALA A 41 14.92 -10.98 -3.66
CA ALA A 41 13.46 -10.90 -3.62
C ALA A 41 12.88 -11.65 -2.40
N VAL A 42 13.40 -12.82 -2.06
CA VAL A 42 13.03 -13.53 -0.82
C VAL A 42 13.38 -12.70 0.41
N GLY A 43 14.59 -12.13 0.45
CA GLY A 43 15.04 -11.26 1.54
C GLY A 43 14.15 -10.03 1.73
N ASN A 44 13.68 -9.40 0.65
CA ASN A 44 12.78 -8.26 0.69
C ASN A 44 11.39 -8.61 1.25
N ASN A 45 10.96 -9.88 1.18
CA ASN A 45 9.68 -10.32 1.73
C ASN A 45 9.73 -10.63 3.23
N ILE A 46 10.91 -10.90 3.81
CA ILE A 46 11.08 -11.15 5.26
C ILE A 46 10.51 -9.99 6.11
N PRO A 47 10.89 -8.71 5.89
CA PRO A 47 10.34 -7.61 6.68
C PRO A 47 8.82 -7.42 6.46
N ASN A 48 8.30 -7.73 5.27
CA ASN A 48 6.85 -7.64 5.01
C ASN A 48 6.07 -8.66 5.83
N THR A 49 6.53 -9.92 5.86
CA THR A 49 5.93 -10.98 6.68
C THR A 49 6.05 -10.66 8.17
N TYR A 50 7.20 -10.11 8.58
CA TYR A 50 7.45 -9.66 9.94
C TYR A 50 6.47 -8.56 10.38
N SER A 51 6.25 -7.55 9.52
CA SER A 51 5.31 -6.44 9.74
C SER A 51 3.86 -6.92 9.80
N CYS A 52 3.47 -7.85 8.92
CA CYS A 52 2.14 -8.46 8.95
C CYS A 52 1.86 -9.16 10.29
N ALA A 53 2.82 -9.95 10.78
CA ALA A 53 2.68 -10.62 12.07
C ALA A 53 2.53 -9.63 13.26
N LEU A 54 3.25 -8.50 13.24
CA LEU A 54 3.09 -7.46 14.27
C LEU A 54 1.74 -6.76 14.17
N ALA A 55 1.30 -6.44 12.95
CA ALA A 55 0.00 -5.81 12.73
C ALA A 55 -1.14 -6.69 13.28
N LEU A 56 -1.08 -8.00 13.05
CA LEU A 56 -2.05 -8.95 13.60
C LEU A 56 -2.03 -8.98 15.14
N GLN A 57 -0.84 -8.98 15.75
CA GLN A 57 -0.72 -8.93 17.22
C GLN A 57 -1.18 -7.60 17.82
N ALA A 58 -1.05 -6.50 17.08
CA ALA A 58 -1.48 -5.16 17.49
C ALA A 58 -2.99 -4.92 17.31
N LEU A 59 -3.67 -5.69 16.43
CA LEU A 59 -5.06 -5.44 16.07
C LEU A 59 -6.05 -5.73 17.20
N LEU A 60 -5.88 -6.85 17.92
CA LEU A 60 -6.80 -7.30 18.96
C LEU A 60 -6.04 -7.78 20.20
N PRO A 61 -6.46 -7.40 21.42
CA PRO A 61 -5.88 -7.89 22.68
C PRO A 61 -5.69 -9.42 22.75
N PRO A 62 -6.66 -10.27 22.33
CA PRO A 62 -6.45 -11.72 22.35
C PRO A 62 -5.34 -12.22 21.41
N PHE A 63 -5.04 -11.50 20.32
CA PHE A 63 -4.04 -11.92 19.33
C PHE A 63 -2.60 -11.74 19.84
N ARG A 64 -2.41 -10.94 20.90
CA ARG A 64 -1.13 -10.78 21.62
C ARG A 64 -0.67 -12.07 22.31
N HIS A 65 -1.59 -12.98 22.66
CA HIS A 65 -1.25 -14.24 23.35
C HIS A 65 -0.65 -15.31 22.42
N ILE A 66 -0.84 -15.19 21.11
CA ILE A 66 -0.34 -16.17 20.15
C ILE A 66 1.12 -15.83 19.79
N PRO A 67 2.05 -16.81 19.89
CA PRO A 67 3.45 -16.59 19.60
C PRO A 67 3.63 -16.20 18.14
N ARG A 68 4.47 -15.20 17.92
CA ARG A 68 4.68 -14.56 16.64
C ARG A 68 5.03 -15.48 15.46
N PRO A 69 5.88 -16.53 15.63
CA PRO A 69 6.20 -17.42 14.52
C PRO A 69 4.96 -18.05 13.87
N PHE A 70 3.90 -18.30 14.65
CA PHE A 70 2.65 -18.84 14.12
C PHE A 70 2.00 -17.88 13.11
N TRP A 71 1.91 -16.59 13.44
CA TRP A 71 1.38 -15.57 12.54
C TRP A 71 2.23 -15.39 11.28
N ALA A 72 3.55 -15.46 11.41
CA ALA A 72 4.46 -15.38 10.28
C ALA A 72 4.32 -16.58 9.33
N ILE A 73 4.20 -17.80 9.87
CA ILE A 73 3.98 -19.03 9.08
C ILE A 73 2.61 -19.00 8.40
N LEU A 74 1.58 -18.55 9.11
CA LEU A 74 0.24 -18.41 8.54
C LEU A 74 0.23 -17.41 7.38
N ALA A 75 0.82 -16.23 7.57
CA ALA A 75 0.97 -15.23 6.51
C ALA A 75 1.74 -15.80 5.32
N PHE A 76 2.87 -16.49 5.57
CA PHE A 76 3.67 -17.19 4.57
C PHE A 76 2.84 -18.18 3.75
N ALA A 77 2.05 -19.03 4.42
CA ALA A 77 1.20 -20.01 3.75
C ALA A 77 0.14 -19.34 2.87
N ILE A 78 -0.50 -18.27 3.38
CA ILE A 78 -1.56 -17.55 2.66
C ILE A 78 -1.02 -16.90 1.38
N TYR A 79 0.02 -16.05 1.47
CA TYR A 79 0.52 -15.38 0.26
C TYR A 79 1.19 -16.35 -0.71
N THR A 80 1.75 -17.47 -0.22
CA THR A 80 2.30 -18.52 -1.09
C THR A 80 1.17 -19.22 -1.85
N ALA A 81 0.08 -19.58 -1.18
CA ALA A 81 -1.09 -20.18 -1.83
C ALA A 81 -1.70 -19.24 -2.89
N VAL A 82 -1.84 -17.95 -2.56
CA VAL A 82 -2.30 -16.92 -3.50
C VAL A 82 -1.32 -16.74 -4.66
N GLY A 83 -0.01 -16.75 -4.40
CA GLY A 83 1.02 -16.64 -5.43
C GLY A 83 1.04 -17.83 -6.39
N VAL A 84 0.81 -19.05 -5.89
CA VAL A 84 0.69 -20.26 -6.72
C VAL A 84 -0.57 -20.21 -7.58
N ALA A 85 -1.71 -19.85 -6.99
CA ALA A 85 -2.97 -19.72 -7.72
C ALA A 85 -2.95 -18.58 -8.76
N GLY A 86 -2.25 -17.48 -8.45
CA GLY A 86 -2.16 -16.31 -9.30
C GLY A 86 -1.12 -16.40 -10.42
N ARG A 87 -0.32 -17.48 -10.51
CA ARG A 87 0.87 -17.60 -11.38
C ARG A 87 0.64 -17.18 -12.83
N GLU A 88 -0.52 -17.50 -13.39
CA GLU A 88 -0.84 -17.24 -14.79
C GLU A 88 -1.34 -15.80 -15.04
N HIS A 89 -1.75 -15.08 -14.00
CA HIS A 89 -2.31 -13.71 -14.10
C HIS A 89 -1.50 -12.68 -13.30
N ILE A 90 -0.30 -13.02 -12.83
CA ILE A 90 0.52 -12.15 -11.95
C ILE A 90 0.72 -10.77 -12.58
N ILE A 91 0.99 -10.69 -13.88
CA ILE A 91 1.32 -9.41 -14.55
C ILE A 91 0.09 -8.50 -14.57
N ASP A 92 -1.07 -9.02 -14.95
CA ASP A 92 -2.31 -8.26 -15.00
C ASP A 92 -2.77 -7.84 -13.60
N ILE A 93 -2.65 -8.74 -12.62
CA ILE A 93 -2.95 -8.44 -11.22
C ILE A 93 -2.02 -7.35 -10.70
N LEU A 94 -0.69 -7.47 -10.91
CA LEU A 94 0.28 -6.49 -10.43
C LEU A 94 0.04 -5.12 -11.03
N ASN A 95 -0.20 -5.02 -12.34
CA ASN A 95 -0.43 -3.72 -12.99
C ASN A 95 -1.70 -3.02 -12.48
N ASN A 96 -2.79 -3.77 -12.27
CA ASN A 96 -4.05 -3.20 -11.78
C ASN A 96 -4.03 -2.93 -10.25
N PHE A 97 -3.43 -3.81 -9.45
CA PHE A 97 -3.36 -3.62 -8.00
C PHE A 97 -2.36 -2.55 -7.59
N LEU A 98 -1.25 -2.38 -8.32
CA LEU A 98 -0.22 -1.43 -7.95
C LEU A 98 -0.74 0.01 -7.98
N ALA A 99 -1.58 0.35 -8.96
CA ALA A 99 -2.23 1.66 -9.03
C ALA A 99 -3.19 1.88 -7.83
N ILE A 100 -3.99 0.86 -7.49
CA ILE A 100 -4.91 0.92 -6.34
C ILE A 100 -4.14 1.09 -5.03
N LEU A 101 -3.02 0.39 -4.85
CA LEU A 101 -2.14 0.56 -3.70
C LEU A 101 -1.58 1.99 -3.64
N GLY A 102 -1.25 2.58 -4.78
CA GLY A 102 -0.85 3.99 -4.88
C GLY A 102 -1.92 4.93 -4.35
N TYR A 103 -3.18 4.77 -4.77
CA TYR A 103 -4.28 5.62 -4.28
C TYR A 103 -4.48 5.49 -2.78
N TRP A 104 -4.34 4.27 -2.25
CA TRP A 104 -4.45 4.01 -0.83
C TRP A 104 -3.39 4.75 -0.03
N LEU A 105 -2.14 4.70 -0.50
CA LEU A 105 -1.02 5.39 0.14
C LEU A 105 -1.19 6.92 0.11
N ALA A 106 -1.82 7.47 -0.93
CA ALA A 106 -2.01 8.91 -1.09
C ALA A 106 -2.77 9.54 0.10
N PHE A 107 -3.99 9.06 0.37
CA PHE A 107 -4.78 9.62 1.47
C PHE A 107 -4.19 9.28 2.84
N TRP A 108 -3.61 8.09 3.00
CA TRP A 108 -3.01 7.67 4.27
C TRP A 108 -1.82 8.56 4.63
N PHE A 109 -0.95 8.84 3.64
CA PHE A 109 0.18 9.75 3.81
C PHE A 109 -0.30 11.15 4.17
N ILE A 110 -1.30 11.70 3.47
CA ILE A 110 -1.81 13.06 3.75
C ILE A 110 -2.40 13.15 5.17
N ILE A 111 -3.24 12.19 5.57
CA ILE A 111 -3.83 12.17 6.92
C ILE A 111 -2.74 12.15 8.00
N VAL A 112 -1.74 11.27 7.86
CA VAL A 112 -0.63 11.17 8.83
C VAL A 112 0.24 12.43 8.80
N PHE A 113 0.52 12.96 7.62
CA PHE A 113 1.29 14.18 7.44
C PHE A 113 0.61 15.37 8.11
N GLU A 114 -0.70 15.54 7.94
CA GLU A 114 -1.47 16.61 8.56
C GLU A 114 -1.60 16.45 10.08
N GLU A 115 -1.83 15.24 10.56
CA GLU A 115 -1.83 14.96 12.01
C GLU A 115 -0.48 15.34 12.63
N HIS A 116 0.63 15.00 11.96
CA HIS A 116 1.96 15.30 12.47
C HIS A 116 2.33 16.79 12.37
N THR A 117 1.97 17.45 11.27
CA THR A 117 2.41 18.84 10.98
C THR A 117 1.49 19.92 11.53
N ILE A 118 0.17 19.70 11.56
CA ILE A 118 -0.83 20.70 11.99
C ILE A 118 -1.20 20.47 13.45
N PHE A 119 -1.54 19.23 13.81
CA PHE A 119 -2.18 18.93 15.09
C PHE A 119 -1.19 18.56 16.20
N ARG A 120 -0.21 17.70 15.89
CA ARG A 120 0.80 17.16 16.83
C ARG A 120 2.17 17.81 16.72
N ARG A 121 2.24 19.01 16.13
CA ARG A 121 3.47 19.80 16.13
C ARG A 121 3.88 20.12 17.56
N MET A 122 5.18 20.30 17.83
CA MET A 122 5.71 20.60 19.17
C MET A 122 5.03 21.81 19.85
N ASN A 123 4.50 22.76 19.06
CA ASN A 123 3.70 23.91 19.53
C ASN A 123 2.24 23.89 19.02
N GLY A 124 1.72 22.72 18.62
CA GLY A 124 0.37 22.53 18.06
C GLY A 124 -0.73 22.37 19.11
N LEU A 125 -1.98 22.30 18.67
CA LEU A 125 -3.16 22.21 19.54
C LEU A 125 -3.16 21.01 20.50
N LEU A 126 -2.55 19.89 20.11
CA LEU A 126 -2.52 18.66 20.91
C LEU A 126 -1.15 18.40 21.57
N GLY A 127 -0.15 19.26 21.29
CA GLY A 127 1.24 19.03 21.72
C GLY A 127 1.92 17.86 21.00
N GLY A 128 3.11 17.48 21.48
CA GLY A 128 3.87 16.32 20.96
C GLY A 128 3.24 14.97 21.31
N TYR A 129 3.90 13.89 20.88
CA TYR A 129 3.46 12.52 21.21
C TYR A 129 3.81 12.18 22.66
N ASP A 130 2.80 11.81 23.45
CA ASP A 130 3.00 11.23 24.78
C ASP A 130 3.28 9.74 24.66
N VAL A 131 4.53 9.36 24.91
CA VAL A 131 5.00 7.97 24.81
C VAL A 131 4.45 7.08 25.92
N GLU A 132 3.97 7.64 27.04
CA GLU A 132 3.47 6.86 28.18
C GLU A 132 2.03 6.36 27.94
N VAL A 133 1.34 6.95 26.97
CA VAL A 133 -0.10 6.76 26.74
C VAL A 133 -0.40 5.79 25.58
N TYR A 134 0.64 5.23 24.96
CA TYR A 134 0.52 4.47 23.71
C TYR A 134 -0.42 3.24 23.77
N ASP A 135 -0.53 2.56 24.93
CA ASP A 135 -1.38 1.36 25.11
C ASP A 135 -2.70 1.67 25.85
N THR A 136 -3.13 2.94 25.91
CA THR A 136 -4.36 3.36 26.60
C THR A 136 -5.42 3.88 25.61
N PRO A 137 -6.37 3.02 25.15
CA PRO A 137 -7.40 3.40 24.17
C PRO A 137 -8.26 4.61 24.58
N SER A 138 -8.47 4.81 25.88
CA SER A 138 -9.28 5.92 26.40
C SER A 138 -8.63 7.29 26.28
N LYS A 139 -7.32 7.35 26.00
CA LYS A 139 -6.57 8.59 25.82
C LYS A 139 -6.10 8.81 24.37
N LEU A 140 -6.28 7.81 23.51
CA LEU A 140 -6.02 7.91 22.08
C LEU A 140 -7.15 8.68 21.36
N PRO A 141 -6.85 9.33 20.22
CA PRO A 141 -7.88 9.98 19.40
C PRO A 141 -8.91 8.93 18.94
N VAL A 142 -10.17 9.35 18.87
CA VAL A 142 -11.30 8.45 18.55
C VAL A 142 -11.18 7.90 17.12
N GLY A 143 -10.47 8.62 16.24
CA GLY A 143 -10.15 8.18 14.89
C GLY A 143 -11.33 8.29 13.92
N LEU A 144 -12.47 8.85 14.36
CA LEU A 144 -13.67 8.99 13.51
C LEU A 144 -13.42 9.98 12.37
N ALA A 145 -12.65 11.05 12.64
CA ALA A 145 -12.24 11.99 11.60
C ALA A 145 -11.38 11.31 10.52
N ALA A 146 -10.43 10.47 10.92
CA ALA A 146 -9.55 9.74 10.01
C ALA A 146 -10.32 8.69 9.20
N ILE A 147 -11.23 7.94 9.83
CA ILE A 147 -12.06 6.94 9.15
C ILE A 147 -12.96 7.61 8.10
N PHE A 148 -13.68 8.67 8.48
CA PHE A 148 -14.57 9.36 7.56
C PHE A 148 -13.80 10.00 6.39
N THR A 149 -12.68 10.64 6.67
CA THR A 149 -11.80 11.20 5.62
C THR A 149 -11.30 10.10 4.69
N SER A 150 -10.91 8.95 5.23
CA SER A 150 -10.48 7.79 4.42
C SER A 150 -11.62 7.32 3.52
N CYS A 151 -12.85 7.20 4.02
CA CYS A 151 -14.02 6.85 3.21
C CYS A 151 -14.28 7.86 2.08
N CYS A 152 -14.22 9.15 2.36
CA CYS A 152 -14.38 10.20 1.35
C CYS A 152 -13.26 10.15 0.30
N SER A 153 -12.02 9.92 0.72
CA SER A 153 -10.86 9.85 -0.16
C SER A 153 -10.90 8.62 -1.06
N ILE A 154 -11.36 7.46 -0.54
CA ILE A 154 -11.61 6.25 -1.33
C ILE A 154 -12.71 6.51 -2.37
N ALA A 155 -13.81 7.16 -2.00
CA ALA A 155 -14.85 7.51 -2.95
C ALA A 155 -14.30 8.43 -4.07
N GLY A 156 -13.47 9.41 -3.71
CA GLY A 156 -12.78 10.26 -4.67
C GLY A 156 -11.81 9.52 -5.60
N ALA A 157 -11.02 8.60 -5.05
CA ALA A 157 -10.14 7.73 -5.82
C ALA A 157 -10.93 6.92 -6.85
N ILE A 158 -12.06 6.32 -6.44
CA ILE A 158 -12.93 5.54 -7.33
C ILE A 158 -13.46 6.41 -8.47
N VAL A 159 -13.90 7.64 -8.19
CA VAL A 159 -14.44 8.51 -9.26
C VAL A 159 -13.33 8.98 -10.22
N GLY A 160 -12.08 9.08 -9.76
CA GLY A 160 -10.92 9.53 -10.53
C GLY A 160 -10.05 8.44 -11.15
N MET A 161 -10.24 7.16 -10.80
CA MET A 161 -9.36 6.09 -11.29
C MET A 161 -9.67 5.68 -12.73
N ALA A 162 -8.63 5.40 -13.49
CA ALA A 162 -8.72 4.77 -14.81
C ALA A 162 -7.94 3.44 -14.77
N GLN A 163 -8.66 2.36 -14.50
CA GLN A 163 -8.14 1.00 -14.43
C GLN A 163 -8.68 0.15 -15.57
N VAL A 164 -8.00 -0.97 -15.88
CA VAL A 164 -8.42 -1.87 -16.98
C VAL A 164 -9.84 -2.39 -16.77
N TRP A 165 -10.25 -2.56 -15.51
CA TRP A 165 -11.56 -3.10 -15.12
C TRP A 165 -12.60 -2.01 -14.80
N TYR A 166 -12.19 -0.75 -14.63
CA TYR A 166 -13.11 0.33 -14.28
C TYR A 166 -12.52 1.71 -14.62
N ILE A 167 -13.33 2.53 -15.29
CA ILE A 167 -13.03 3.93 -15.56
C ILE A 167 -14.05 4.78 -14.81
N GLY A 168 -13.56 5.63 -13.92
CA GLY A 168 -14.37 6.55 -13.14
C GLY A 168 -14.97 7.68 -13.98
N PRO A 169 -16.09 8.29 -13.56
CA PRO A 169 -16.73 9.38 -14.28
C PRO A 169 -15.79 10.57 -14.57
N ILE A 170 -14.94 10.95 -13.61
CA ILE A 170 -13.98 12.05 -13.79
C ILE A 170 -12.86 11.62 -14.75
N ALA A 171 -12.37 10.40 -14.61
CA ALA A 171 -11.37 9.84 -15.51
C ALA A 171 -11.86 9.82 -16.96
N ALA A 172 -13.13 9.45 -17.21
CA ALA A 172 -13.73 9.41 -18.53
C ALA A 172 -13.78 10.77 -19.24
N HIS A 173 -13.87 11.87 -18.48
CA HIS A 173 -13.87 13.22 -19.05
C HIS A 173 -12.47 13.69 -19.50
N LEU A 174 -11.39 13.04 -19.05
CA LEU A 174 -10.01 13.44 -19.32
C LEU A 174 -9.42 12.87 -20.63
N GLY A 175 -10.21 12.14 -21.41
CA GLY A 175 -9.83 11.71 -22.76
C GLY A 175 -10.38 10.34 -23.16
N PRO A 176 -10.16 9.90 -24.42
CA PRO A 176 -10.72 8.65 -24.96
C PRO A 176 -10.20 7.38 -24.28
N VAL A 177 -9.06 7.43 -23.59
CA VAL A 177 -8.48 6.31 -22.82
C VAL A 177 -8.72 6.46 -21.31
N GLY A 178 -9.30 7.59 -20.88
CA GLY A 178 -9.44 7.96 -19.48
C GLY A 178 -8.11 8.45 -18.88
N GLY A 179 -8.14 9.56 -18.15
CA GLY A 179 -7.00 10.04 -17.38
C GLY A 179 -7.05 9.50 -15.96
N ASP A 180 -6.05 8.72 -15.54
CA ASP A 180 -5.98 8.25 -14.15
C ASP A 180 -5.56 9.41 -13.25
N VAL A 181 -6.49 9.87 -12.42
CA VAL A 181 -6.29 10.92 -11.41
C VAL A 181 -6.71 10.45 -10.01
N GLY A 182 -6.80 9.13 -9.80
CA GLY A 182 -7.27 8.54 -8.55
C GLY A 182 -6.37 8.90 -7.36
N PHE A 183 -5.05 9.00 -7.61
CA PHE A 183 -4.06 9.35 -6.59
C PHE A 183 -4.23 10.79 -6.09
N GLU A 184 -4.31 11.72 -7.04
CA GLU A 184 -4.42 13.16 -6.80
C GLU A 184 -5.75 13.49 -6.14
N MET A 185 -6.84 12.88 -6.60
CA MET A 185 -8.16 13.05 -6.02
C MET A 185 -8.21 12.55 -4.57
N ALA A 186 -7.63 11.38 -4.29
CA ALA A 186 -7.53 10.85 -2.94
C ALA A 186 -6.72 11.78 -2.02
N ALA A 187 -5.60 12.30 -2.51
CA ALA A 187 -4.74 13.22 -1.75
C ALA A 187 -5.43 14.56 -1.46
N VAL A 188 -6.07 15.17 -2.46
CA VAL A 188 -6.73 16.48 -2.30
C VAL A 188 -7.94 16.38 -1.38
N ILE A 189 -8.75 15.33 -1.51
CA ILE A 189 -9.91 15.13 -0.63
C ILE A 189 -9.44 14.90 0.81
N ALA A 190 -8.40 14.09 1.00
CA ALA A 190 -7.81 13.91 2.33
C ALA A 190 -7.36 15.25 2.92
N ALA A 191 -6.65 16.06 2.13
CA ALA A 191 -6.08 17.33 2.58
C ALA A 191 -7.13 18.39 2.95
N VAL A 192 -8.30 18.35 2.33
CA VAL A 192 -9.38 19.31 2.61
C VAL A 192 -10.27 18.82 3.75
N VAL A 193 -10.61 17.53 3.75
CA VAL A 193 -11.62 16.95 4.66
C VAL A 193 -11.03 16.68 6.05
N TYR A 194 -9.78 16.22 6.14
CA TYR A 194 -9.18 15.83 7.41
C TYR A 194 -8.98 16.99 8.37
N PRO A 195 -8.42 18.16 7.98
CA PRO A 195 -8.20 19.25 8.93
C PRO A 195 -9.51 19.78 9.54
N GLY A 196 -10.56 19.88 8.72
CA GLY A 196 -11.88 20.33 9.16
C GLY A 196 -12.51 19.38 10.17
N LEU A 197 -12.53 18.07 9.87
CA LEU A 197 -13.10 17.07 10.77
C LEU A 197 -12.29 16.89 12.04
N ARG A 198 -10.96 16.91 11.94
CA ARG A 198 -10.06 16.76 13.07
C ARG A 198 -10.20 17.93 14.04
N TRP A 199 -10.39 19.16 13.54
CA TRP A 199 -10.71 20.31 14.39
C TRP A 199 -12.02 20.14 15.17
N VAL A 200 -13.07 19.61 14.53
CA VAL A 200 -14.36 19.32 15.19
C VAL A 200 -14.20 18.21 16.24
N GLU A 201 -13.43 17.16 15.93
CA GLU A 201 -13.15 16.06 16.85
C GLU A 201 -12.44 16.56 18.11
N ILE A 202 -11.40 17.39 17.95
CA ILE A 202 -10.68 18.01 19.08
C ILE A 202 -11.61 18.90 19.90
N LYS A 203 -12.46 19.70 19.27
CA LYS A 203 -13.39 20.59 20.00
C LYS A 203 -14.46 19.81 20.78
N ARG A 204 -14.88 18.65 20.30
CA ARG A 204 -15.95 17.85 20.92
C ARG A 204 -15.45 16.83 21.94
N PHE A 205 -14.29 16.22 21.70
CA PHE A 205 -13.75 15.15 22.53
C PHE A 205 -12.50 15.56 23.32
N GLY A 206 -11.90 16.70 23.01
CA GLY A 206 -10.67 17.19 23.65
C GLY A 206 -9.41 16.38 23.29
N ARG A 207 -9.48 15.51 22.27
CA ARG A 207 -8.41 14.58 21.85
C ARG A 207 -8.48 14.21 20.36
#